data_AF-A0A6P0T0T1-F1
#
_entry.id   AF-A0A6P0T0T1-F1
#
_cell.length_a   1.000
_cell.length_b   1.000
_cell.length_c   1.000
_cell.angle_alpha   90.00
_cell.angle_beta   90.00
_cell.angle_gamma   90.00
#
_symmetry.space_group_name_H-M   'P 1'
#
loop_
_entity.id
_entity.type
_entity.pdbx_description
1 polymer ?
#
loop_
_entity_poly.entity_id
_entity_poly.type
_entity_poly.pdbx_seq_one_letter_code
_entity_poly.pdbx_strand_id
1 'polypeptide(L)'
;MLDETVKATIQDAAQKLTGPIKRGFMAKVAVDYFDGSARKVETYLGWSRKSVQTGLHERRTGITCVDNYQARGRKQTEQRLPNLEGDIRDLVDGHAQADPKFQSTFYYARVSARAVREALIEVKGYTEDELPTRQTIGNLLNRMGYRLKKH
;
A
#
# COMPACT_ATOMS: atom_id res chain seq x y z
N MET A 1 10.94 -34.52 22.78
CA MET A 1 9.95 -33.83 21.91
C MET A 1 9.04 -33.03 22.83
N LEU A 2 8.63 -31.81 22.47
CA LEU A 2 7.73 -31.02 23.32
C LEU A 2 6.40 -31.74 23.54
N ASP A 3 5.84 -31.62 24.73
CA ASP A 3 4.49 -32.08 25.05
C ASP A 3 3.44 -31.34 24.22
N GLU A 4 2.34 -32.01 23.86
CA GLU A 4 1.30 -31.42 23.00
C GLU A 4 0.61 -30.22 23.66
N THR A 5 0.43 -30.24 24.99
CA THR A 5 -0.16 -29.09 25.70
C THR A 5 0.75 -27.86 25.60
N VAL A 6 2.05 -28.06 25.74
CA VAL A 6 3.06 -27.00 25.63
C VAL A 6 3.09 -26.44 24.21
N LYS A 7 3.04 -27.31 23.18
CA LYS A 7 2.98 -26.87 21.79
C LYS A 7 1.75 -26.00 21.53
N ALA A 8 0.58 -26.43 22.02
CA ALA A 8 -0.67 -25.69 21.85
C ALA A 8 -0.59 -24.30 22.51
N THR A 9 -0.05 -24.20 23.73
CA THR A 9 0.15 -22.91 24.41
C THR A 9 1.12 -21.99 23.65
N ILE A 10 2.22 -22.53 23.14
CA ILE A 10 3.20 -21.78 22.35
C ILE A 10 2.57 -21.27 21.03
N GLN A 11 1.77 -22.11 20.36
CA GLN A 11 1.08 -21.74 19.13
C GLN A 11 0.02 -20.65 19.37
N ASP A 12 -0.77 -20.77 20.44
CA ASP A 12 -1.73 -19.74 20.86
C ASP A 12 -1.03 -18.39 21.14
N ALA A 13 0.07 -18.41 21.90
CA ALA A 13 0.86 -17.20 22.16
C ALA A 13 1.37 -16.57 20.85
N ALA A 14 1.89 -17.37 19.91
CA ALA A 14 2.36 -16.87 18.62
C ALA A 14 1.24 -16.26 17.78
N GLN A 15 0.00 -16.77 17.85
CA GLN A 15 -1.14 -16.21 17.10
C GLN A 15 -1.50 -14.80 17.56
N LYS A 16 -1.31 -14.49 18.85
CA LYS A 16 -1.58 -13.17 19.44
C LYS A 16 -0.51 -12.11 19.12
N LEU A 17 0.65 -12.52 18.58
CA LEU A 17 1.73 -11.64 18.18
C LEU A 17 1.71 -11.35 16.68
N THR A 18 2.23 -10.19 16.28
CA THR A 18 2.33 -9.77 14.88
C THR A 18 3.72 -9.25 14.52
N GLY A 19 4.01 -9.22 13.22
CA GLY A 19 5.20 -8.57 12.67
C GLY A 19 6.53 -9.06 13.27
N PRO A 20 7.49 -8.15 13.53
CA PRO A 20 8.79 -8.48 14.11
C PRO A 20 8.71 -9.15 15.48
N ILE A 21 7.75 -8.75 16.32
CA ILE A 21 7.59 -9.30 17.68
C ILE A 21 7.28 -10.81 17.60
N LYS A 22 6.37 -11.20 16.69
CA LYS A 22 6.07 -12.61 16.44
C LYS A 22 7.30 -13.38 15.97
N ARG A 23 8.09 -12.82 15.05
CA ARG A 23 9.33 -13.46 14.57
C ARG A 23 10.36 -13.62 15.67
N GLY A 24 10.54 -12.61 16.51
CA GLY A 24 11.42 -12.66 17.68
C GLY A 24 11.01 -13.76 18.66
N PHE A 25 9.71 -13.89 18.94
CA PHE A 25 9.16 -14.99 19.74
C PHE A 25 9.43 -16.36 19.11
N MET A 26 9.12 -16.52 17.81
CA MET A 26 9.38 -17.76 17.08
C MET A 26 10.87 -18.15 17.10
N ALA A 27 11.76 -17.17 16.95
CA ALA A 27 13.21 -17.37 17.00
C ALA A 27 13.68 -17.79 18.40
N LYS A 28 13.13 -17.19 19.46
CA LYS A 28 13.42 -17.58 20.84
C LYS A 28 13.00 -19.03 21.10
N VAL A 29 11.78 -19.40 20.72
CA VAL A 29 11.29 -20.78 20.81
C VAL A 29 12.17 -21.75 20.00
N ALA A 30 12.60 -21.35 18.80
CA ALA A 30 13.48 -22.16 17.97
C ALA A 30 14.81 -22.45 18.67
N VAL A 31 15.43 -21.44 19.28
CA VAL A 31 16.70 -21.58 20.02
C VAL A 31 16.51 -22.46 21.26
N ASP A 32 15.48 -22.20 22.05
CA ASP A 32 15.30 -22.83 23.36
C ASP A 32 14.86 -24.31 23.26
N TYR A 33 14.07 -24.67 22.24
CA TYR A 33 13.44 -25.99 22.16
C TYR A 33 13.81 -26.81 20.92
N PHE A 34 14.49 -26.22 19.93
CA PHE A 34 14.72 -26.84 18.62
C PHE A 34 16.12 -26.59 18.04
N ASP A 35 17.12 -26.29 18.88
CA ASP A 35 18.52 -26.04 18.48
C ASP A 35 18.70 -24.91 17.44
N GLY A 36 17.78 -23.95 17.43
CA GLY A 36 17.73 -22.90 16.41
C GLY A 36 17.33 -23.41 15.01
N SER A 37 16.81 -24.63 14.88
CA SER A 37 16.45 -25.23 13.59
C SER A 37 15.05 -24.82 13.14
N ALA A 38 15.00 -23.91 12.16
CA ALA A 38 13.74 -23.52 11.51
C ALA A 38 12.99 -24.70 10.86
N ARG A 39 13.71 -25.74 10.43
CA ARG A 39 13.11 -26.96 9.87
C ARG A 39 12.39 -27.78 10.93
N LYS A 40 12.98 -27.96 12.11
CA LYS A 40 12.32 -28.64 13.23
C LYS A 40 11.07 -27.88 13.68
N VAL A 41 11.17 -26.54 13.79
CA VAL A 41 10.03 -25.68 14.17
C VAL A 41 8.87 -25.79 13.18
N GLU A 42 9.15 -25.82 11.88
CA GLU A 42 8.13 -26.06 10.85
C GLU A 42 7.46 -27.43 11.02
N THR A 43 8.26 -28.49 11.20
CA THR A 43 7.73 -29.85 11.39
C THR A 43 6.86 -29.98 12.64
N TYR A 44 7.27 -29.39 13.77
CA TYR A 44 6.61 -29.63 15.06
C TYR A 44 5.58 -28.57 15.46
N LEU A 45 5.69 -27.33 14.96
CA LEU A 45 4.80 -26.23 15.29
C LEU A 45 4.05 -25.66 14.07
N GLY A 46 4.34 -26.14 12.85
CA GLY A 46 3.67 -25.69 11.63
C GLY A 46 3.98 -24.25 11.23
N TRP A 47 5.01 -23.63 11.81
CA TRP A 47 5.38 -22.24 11.49
C TRP A 47 6.23 -22.16 10.23
N SER A 48 6.05 -21.09 9.46
CA SER A 48 6.82 -20.84 8.25
C SER A 48 8.32 -20.80 8.54
N ARG A 49 9.08 -21.68 7.89
CA ARG A 49 10.55 -21.71 7.98
C ARG A 49 11.17 -20.35 7.70
N LYS A 50 10.66 -19.63 6.70
CA LYS A 50 11.19 -18.31 6.30
C LYS A 50 11.05 -17.29 7.43
N SER A 51 9.89 -17.24 8.09
CA SER A 51 9.66 -16.33 9.22
C SER A 51 10.57 -16.63 10.41
N VAL A 52 10.78 -17.92 10.71
CA VAL A 52 11.67 -18.36 11.79
C VAL A 52 13.13 -18.02 11.46
N GLN A 53 13.58 -18.27 10.22
CA GLN A 53 14.92 -17.90 9.76
C GLN A 53 15.17 -16.39 9.84
N THR A 54 14.22 -15.57 9.38
CA THR A 54 14.31 -14.13 9.52
C THR A 54 14.45 -13.74 10.99
N GLY A 55 13.60 -14.26 11.89
CA GLY A 55 13.71 -13.97 13.33
C GLY A 55 15.04 -14.40 13.94
N LEU A 56 15.58 -15.55 13.53
CA LEU A 56 16.91 -16.02 13.98
C LEU A 56 18.04 -15.09 13.50
N HIS A 57 17.95 -14.59 12.26
CA HIS A 57 18.91 -13.62 11.74
C HIS A 57 18.79 -12.27 12.45
N GLU A 58 17.57 -11.75 12.63
CA GLU A 58 17.30 -10.52 13.38
C GLU A 58 17.87 -10.60 14.80
N ARG A 59 17.67 -11.73 15.48
CA ARG A 59 18.25 -11.99 16.81
C ARG A 59 19.78 -12.01 16.78
N ARG A 60 20.39 -12.64 15.78
CA ARG A 60 21.85 -12.74 15.67
C ARG A 60 22.53 -11.40 15.39
N THR A 61 21.90 -10.55 14.58
CA THR A 61 22.47 -9.26 14.17
C THR A 61 22.03 -8.10 15.06
N GLY A 62 20.96 -8.26 15.84
CA GLY A 62 20.31 -7.18 16.58
C GLY A 62 19.51 -6.22 15.69
N ILE A 63 19.35 -6.53 14.39
CA ILE A 63 18.69 -5.66 13.43
C ILE A 63 17.31 -6.23 13.10
N THR A 64 16.26 -5.45 13.31
CA THR A 64 14.90 -5.80 12.91
C THR A 64 14.69 -5.57 11.41
N CYS A 65 14.27 -6.59 10.67
CA CYS A 65 13.91 -6.47 9.26
C CYS A 65 12.52 -5.81 9.13
N VAL A 66 12.47 -4.73 8.35
CA VAL A 66 11.24 -4.00 8.02
C VAL A 66 10.88 -4.29 6.56
N ASP A 67 9.64 -4.68 6.32
CA ASP A 67 9.14 -4.87 4.96
C ASP A 67 8.99 -3.52 4.25
N ASN A 68 9.57 -3.41 3.05
CA ASN A 68 9.42 -2.24 2.20
C ASN A 68 8.12 -2.31 1.39
N TYR A 69 6.97 -2.22 2.06
CA TYR A 69 5.66 -2.25 1.41
C TYR A 69 5.48 -1.11 0.40
N GLN A 70 6.07 0.07 0.68
CA GLN A 70 5.96 1.26 -0.17
C GLN A 70 6.66 1.10 -1.53
N ALA A 71 7.68 0.25 -1.62
CA ALA A 71 8.32 -0.07 -2.89
C ALA A 71 7.54 -1.11 -3.73
N ARG A 72 6.53 -1.77 -3.14
CA ARG A 72 5.70 -2.76 -3.85
C ARG A 72 4.46 -2.08 -4.44
N GLY A 73 3.93 -2.66 -5.51
CA GLY A 73 2.68 -2.21 -6.14
C GLY A 73 2.86 -1.22 -7.30
N ARG A 74 1.74 -0.88 -7.94
CA ARG A 74 1.71 0.08 -9.05
C ARG A 74 1.88 1.50 -8.49
N LYS A 75 2.96 2.16 -8.90
CA LYS A 75 3.19 3.59 -8.60
C LYS A 75 2.03 4.45 -9.10
N GLN A 76 1.77 5.55 -8.40
CA GLN A 76 0.78 6.55 -8.80
C GLN A 76 1.02 7.03 -10.24
N THR A 77 -0.05 7.35 -10.96
CA THR A 77 0.04 7.79 -12.36
C THR A 77 0.89 9.05 -12.47
N GLU A 78 0.79 9.94 -11.49
CA GLU A 78 1.53 11.19 -11.37
C GLU A 78 3.05 10.98 -11.31
N GLN A 79 3.51 9.82 -10.80
CA GLN A 79 4.93 9.46 -10.83
C GLN A 79 5.40 8.99 -12.21
N ARG A 80 4.49 8.51 -13.06
CA ARG A 80 4.77 8.06 -14.42
C ARG A 80 4.59 9.18 -15.44
N LEU A 81 3.64 10.07 -15.18
CA LEU A 81 3.30 11.25 -15.98
C LEU A 81 3.39 12.50 -15.10
N PRO A 82 4.60 13.04 -14.86
CA PRO A 82 4.79 14.17 -13.94
C PRO A 82 4.02 15.44 -14.35
N ASN A 83 3.78 15.61 -15.65
CA ASN A 83 3.10 16.80 -16.19
C ASN A 83 1.56 16.69 -16.14
N LEU A 84 1.03 15.49 -15.88
CA LEU A 84 -0.41 15.21 -15.99
C LEU A 84 -1.26 16.11 -15.08
N GLU A 85 -0.79 16.39 -13.86
CA GLU A 85 -1.51 17.30 -12.96
C GLU A 85 -1.53 18.73 -13.49
N GLY A 86 -0.40 19.22 -14.02
CA GLY A 86 -0.32 20.56 -14.60
C GLY A 86 -1.24 20.69 -15.80
N ASP A 87 -1.20 19.71 -16.69
CA ASP A 87 -2.06 19.66 -17.86
C ASP A 87 -3.55 19.60 -17.51
N ILE A 88 -3.91 18.88 -16.44
CA ILE A 88 -5.29 18.87 -15.93
C ILE A 88 -5.68 20.22 -15.35
N ARG A 89 -4.81 20.90 -14.58
CA ARG A 89 -5.11 22.25 -14.07
C ARG A 89 -5.33 23.23 -15.21
N ASP A 90 -4.46 23.22 -16.22
CA ASP A 90 -4.61 24.09 -17.40
C ASP A 90 -5.96 23.88 -18.11
N LEU A 91 -6.42 22.63 -18.20
CA LEU A 91 -7.71 22.30 -18.83
C LEU A 91 -8.91 22.64 -17.93
N VAL A 92 -8.79 22.49 -16.62
CA VAL A 92 -9.92 22.59 -15.69
C VAL A 92 -10.09 24.01 -15.14
N ASP A 93 -9.01 24.75 -14.89
CA ASP A 93 -9.07 26.08 -14.29
C ASP A 93 -9.71 27.11 -15.24
N GLY A 94 -9.69 26.87 -16.55
CA GLY A 94 -10.48 27.63 -17.53
C GLY A 94 -12.00 27.43 -17.41
N HIS A 95 -12.46 26.40 -16.69
CA HIS A 95 -13.86 26.01 -16.53
C HIS A 95 -14.32 25.94 -15.06
N ALA A 96 -13.46 26.29 -14.10
CA ALA A 96 -13.73 26.16 -12.68
C ALA A 96 -14.55 27.35 -12.15
N GLN A 97 -15.71 27.08 -11.54
CA GLN A 97 -16.46 28.08 -10.78
C GLN A 97 -16.09 27.98 -9.29
N ALA A 98 -15.79 29.12 -8.66
CA ALA A 98 -15.57 29.19 -7.22
C ALA A 98 -16.84 28.79 -6.43
N ASP A 99 -16.66 28.19 -5.25
CA ASP A 99 -17.78 27.77 -4.37
C ASP A 99 -18.75 28.94 -4.12
N PRO A 100 -20.02 28.87 -4.58
CA PRO A 100 -20.98 29.95 -4.41
C PRO A 100 -21.26 30.30 -2.94
N LYS A 101 -20.99 29.38 -2.00
CA LYS A 101 -21.20 29.61 -0.57
C LYS A 101 -19.94 30.05 0.17
N PHE A 102 -18.78 30.11 -0.49
CA PHE A 102 -17.47 30.44 0.11
C PHE A 102 -17.13 29.65 1.40
N GLN A 103 -17.80 28.51 1.63
CA GLN A 103 -17.58 27.71 2.85
C GLN A 103 -16.47 26.69 2.67
N SER A 104 -16.02 26.46 1.43
CA SER A 104 -14.96 25.51 1.13
C SER A 104 -13.93 26.09 0.18
N THR A 105 -12.67 25.68 0.36
CA THR A 105 -11.54 26.03 -0.52
C THR A 105 -11.57 25.25 -1.85
N PHE A 106 -12.64 24.50 -2.15
CA PHE A 106 -12.71 23.61 -3.30
C PHE A 106 -13.28 24.31 -4.54
N TYR A 107 -12.67 24.06 -5.69
CA TYR A 107 -13.17 24.49 -7.00
C TYR A 107 -14.17 23.46 -7.54
N TYR A 108 -15.39 23.91 -7.85
CA TYR A 108 -16.39 23.06 -8.49
C TYR A 108 -16.24 23.16 -10.01
N ALA A 109 -15.48 22.24 -10.58
CA ALA A 109 -15.45 22.05 -12.03
C ALA A 109 -16.65 21.18 -12.45
N ARG A 110 -17.50 21.66 -13.37
CA ARG A 110 -18.52 20.84 -14.04
C ARG A 110 -17.90 19.94 -15.12
N VAL A 111 -16.72 19.39 -14.89
CA VAL A 111 -15.98 18.61 -15.89
C VAL A 111 -15.90 17.17 -15.42
N SER A 112 -16.45 16.26 -16.21
CA SER A 112 -16.41 14.83 -15.91
C SER A 112 -15.02 14.26 -16.15
N ALA A 113 -14.62 13.23 -15.40
CA ALA A 113 -13.35 12.52 -15.65
C ALA A 113 -13.22 11.96 -17.07
N ARG A 114 -14.35 11.71 -17.75
CA ARG A 114 -14.37 11.32 -19.16
C ARG A 114 -13.98 12.49 -20.06
N ALA A 115 -14.60 13.64 -19.87
CA ALA A 115 -14.32 14.87 -20.61
C ALA A 115 -12.87 15.34 -20.40
N VAL A 116 -12.33 15.24 -19.18
CA VAL A 116 -10.90 15.55 -18.92
C VAL A 116 -10.00 14.59 -19.70
N ARG A 117 -10.32 13.29 -19.74
CA ARG A 117 -9.51 12.31 -20.49
C ARG A 117 -9.54 12.59 -21.99
N GLU A 118 -10.71 12.89 -22.56
CA GLU A 118 -10.86 13.25 -23.97
C GLU A 118 -10.09 14.55 -24.29
N ALA A 119 -10.20 15.58 -23.44
CA ALA A 119 -9.48 16.85 -23.60
C ALA A 119 -7.95 16.71 -23.49
N LEU A 120 -7.45 15.80 -22.64
CA LEU A 120 -6.01 15.49 -22.58
C LEU A 120 -5.50 14.90 -23.89
N ILE A 121 -6.32 14.12 -24.60
CA ILE A 121 -5.97 13.59 -25.92
C ILE A 121 -6.01 14.70 -26.96
N GLU A 122 -7.12 15.44 -27.03
CA GLU A 122 -7.37 16.42 -28.09
C GLU A 122 -6.48 17.67 -27.99
N VAL A 123 -6.28 18.19 -26.78
CA VAL A 123 -5.61 19.49 -26.55
C VAL A 123 -4.15 19.32 -26.15
N LYS A 124 -3.84 18.28 -25.37
CA LYS A 124 -2.49 18.02 -24.83
C LYS A 124 -1.74 16.92 -25.59
N GLY A 125 -2.41 16.23 -26.53
CA GLY A 125 -1.79 15.28 -27.45
C GLY A 125 -1.39 13.94 -26.84
N TYR A 126 -1.92 13.59 -25.66
CA TYR A 126 -1.68 12.28 -25.06
C TYR A 126 -2.33 11.17 -25.88
N THR A 127 -1.74 9.98 -25.89
CA THR A 127 -2.37 8.81 -26.50
C THR A 127 -3.33 8.09 -25.53
N GLU A 128 -4.26 7.32 -26.08
CA GLU A 128 -5.20 6.48 -25.32
C GLU A 128 -4.49 5.54 -24.34
N ASP A 129 -3.36 4.96 -24.75
CA ASP A 129 -2.58 3.95 -24.02
C ASP A 129 -1.72 4.55 -22.90
N GLU A 130 -1.26 5.79 -23.08
CA GLU A 130 -0.49 6.50 -22.06
C GLU A 130 -1.36 6.96 -20.90
N LEU A 131 -2.61 7.37 -21.19
CA LEU A 131 -3.50 7.88 -20.19
C LEU A 131 -4.05 6.76 -19.30
N PRO A 132 -4.18 7.02 -17.98
CA PRO A 132 -4.82 6.06 -17.11
C PRO A 132 -6.32 6.00 -17.40
N THR A 133 -6.99 4.99 -16.83
CA THR A 133 -8.43 4.81 -17.00
C THR A 133 -9.23 6.00 -16.47
N ARG A 134 -10.46 6.17 -16.96
CA ARG A 134 -11.43 7.18 -16.48
C ARG A 134 -11.53 7.21 -14.95
N GLN A 135 -11.61 6.04 -14.29
CA GLN A 135 -11.69 5.97 -12.83
C GLN A 135 -10.45 6.55 -12.15
N THR A 136 -9.27 6.30 -12.72
CA THR A 136 -7.99 6.82 -12.20
C THR A 136 -7.90 8.33 -12.37
N ILE A 137 -8.33 8.86 -13.53
CA ILE A 137 -8.47 10.32 -13.73
C ILE A 137 -9.45 10.92 -12.72
N GLY A 138 -10.58 10.27 -12.46
CA GLY A 138 -11.54 10.71 -11.44
C GLY A 138 -10.92 10.76 -10.03
N ASN A 139 -10.13 9.74 -9.67
CA ASN A 139 -9.41 9.72 -8.40
C ASN A 139 -8.33 10.80 -8.32
N LEU A 140 -7.65 11.10 -9.43
CA LEU A 140 -6.68 12.18 -9.54
C LEU A 140 -7.35 13.55 -9.35
N LEU A 141 -8.45 13.82 -10.05
CA LEU A 141 -9.25 15.03 -9.89
C LEU A 141 -9.69 15.23 -8.44
N ASN A 142 -10.18 14.17 -7.77
CA ASN A 142 -10.57 14.24 -6.36
C ASN A 142 -9.38 14.58 -5.44
N ARG A 143 -8.17 14.04 -5.70
CA ARG A 143 -6.94 14.38 -4.96
C ARG A 143 -6.52 15.83 -5.17
N MET A 144 -6.68 16.33 -6.39
CA MET A 144 -6.42 17.73 -6.75
C MET A 144 -7.46 18.71 -6.17
N GLY A 145 -8.53 18.21 -5.54
CA GLY A 145 -9.57 19.03 -4.93
C GLY A 145 -10.76 19.34 -5.84
N TYR A 146 -10.78 18.84 -7.08
CA TYR A 146 -11.92 18.96 -7.98
C TYR A 146 -12.95 17.88 -7.65
N ARG A 147 -14.15 18.30 -7.22
CA ARG A 147 -15.25 17.38 -6.91
C ARG A 147 -16.40 17.56 -7.89
N LEU A 148 -16.91 16.44 -8.40
CA LEU A 148 -18.16 16.42 -9.13
C LEU A 148 -19.32 16.74 -8.18
N LYS A 149 -20.07 17.79 -8.48
CA LYS A 149 -21.33 18.07 -7.78
C LYS A 149 -22.33 16.99 -8.16
N LYS A 150 -22.80 16.20 -7.18
CA LYS A 150 -24.01 15.40 -7.37
C LYS A 150 -25.18 16.38 -7.45
N HIS A 151 -25.92 16.33 -8.55
CA HIS A 151 -27.25 16.94 -8.65
C HIS A 151 -28.23 16.09 -7.84
#